data_AF-A0A959BQQ0-F1
#
_entry.id   AF-A0A959BQQ0-F1
#
_cell.length_a   1.000
_cell.length_b   1.000
_cell.length_c   1.000
_cell.angle_alpha   90.00
_cell.angle_beta   90.00
_cell.angle_gamma   90.00
#
_symmetry.space_group_name_H-M   'P 1'
#
loop_
_entity.id
_entity.type
_entity.pdbx_description
1 polymer ?
#
loop_
_entity_poly.entity_id
_entity_poly.type
_entity_poly.pdbx_seq_one_letter_code
_entity_poly.pdbx_strand_id
1 'polypeptide(L)'
;MEKPTTISIQGAFSKEELLQDYYTCALSREVSILIRKETLTGKAKFGVSDDGKELFQVALAKVFRKGDFRSDYYRGHTLLFALGLGNAEQHFAQLYTDADNDPFSGGRQMNSHHATPLISPDGEWLPTLDRYNLSSDISTTAGQMARGIGLAMASKKYRSCPELSDTPFSDNGNEVVFTNIGDGSTSEGAFWEVMNAAAVQQVPMIVTVVDDGYGISVPKHYQTAKASISLALGGLQAEEDTNGIEIYHVKGWDYPALCATYREATALARRKHFPVLIHVDELTQPQGHSTSGSHERYKSKERLEWEKAYDCNQQFRYWILANGLASDEDLNKLEAKARKQAKAARDRAWKTYNGPIRQVWKEMQETFGQMAAQASQKERAERICRELEQLYNPVRADIVRCIRRMLFATRGEGLPARQKLEEFLASVQDTMEERYHTHLYSETEQSALKVPVVAPRYSEHSPLRNGYEILNTFFDKMLEKYPALFAFGEDLGRIGDVNQG
;
A
#
# COMPACT_ATOMS: atom_id res chain seq x y z
N MET A 1 -9.42 32.17 -13.12
CA MET A 1 -9.78 30.92 -13.81
C MET A 1 -9.34 31.05 -15.26
N GLU A 2 -8.06 30.80 -15.54
CA GLU A 2 -7.60 30.65 -16.90
C GLU A 2 -8.05 29.30 -17.44
N LYS A 3 -8.46 29.26 -18.71
CA LYS A 3 -8.88 28.02 -19.37
C LYS A 3 -7.70 27.05 -19.41
N PRO A 4 -7.90 25.75 -19.11
CA PRO A 4 -6.84 24.76 -19.27
C PRO A 4 -6.38 24.76 -20.73
N THR A 5 -5.08 24.90 -20.91
CA THR A 5 -4.43 24.94 -22.22
C THR A 5 -4.71 23.64 -22.94
N THR A 6 -5.44 23.70 -24.06
CA THR A 6 -5.72 22.54 -24.91
C THR A 6 -4.39 22.04 -25.50
N ILE A 7 -3.84 20.97 -24.93
CA ILE A 7 -2.63 20.35 -25.47
C ILE A 7 -2.96 19.75 -26.84
N SER A 8 -2.16 20.09 -27.85
CA SER A 8 -2.18 19.43 -29.14
C SER A 8 -1.88 17.94 -28.94
N ILE A 9 -2.87 17.09 -29.25
CA ILE A 9 -2.84 15.63 -29.09
C ILE A 9 -1.82 14.99 -30.05
N GLN A 10 -1.49 15.67 -31.16
CA GLN A 10 -0.52 15.18 -32.14
C GLN A 10 0.90 15.23 -31.57
N GLY A 11 1.38 14.08 -31.08
CA GLY A 11 2.77 13.84 -30.67
C GLY A 11 2.99 13.65 -29.16
N ALA A 12 1.96 13.72 -28.32
CA ALA A 12 2.13 13.59 -26.87
C ALA A 12 2.25 12.14 -26.37
N PHE A 13 1.63 11.18 -27.06
CA PHE A 13 1.62 9.75 -26.71
C PHE A 13 1.74 8.90 -27.96
N SER A 14 2.43 7.75 -27.88
CA SER A 14 2.32 6.75 -28.95
C SER A 14 0.99 6.00 -28.86
N LYS A 15 0.50 5.47 -29.99
CA LYS A 15 -0.73 4.68 -30.01
C LYS A 15 -0.59 3.42 -29.15
N GLU A 16 0.58 2.79 -29.19
CA GLU A 16 0.90 1.58 -28.43
C GLU A 16 0.86 1.84 -26.92
N GLU A 17 1.47 2.94 -26.47
CA GLU A 17 1.49 3.34 -25.06
C GLU A 17 0.06 3.58 -24.54
N LEU A 18 -0.73 4.36 -25.28
CA LEU A 18 -2.10 4.68 -24.92
C LEU A 18 -3.01 3.44 -24.85
N LEU A 19 -2.87 2.51 -25.80
CA LEU A 19 -3.62 1.26 -25.78
C LEU A 19 -3.18 0.34 -24.63
N GLN A 20 -1.91 0.40 -24.25
CA GLN A 20 -1.40 -0.31 -23.08
C GLN A 20 -1.93 0.28 -21.76
N ASP A 21 -2.06 1.61 -21.66
CA ASP A 21 -2.70 2.26 -20.51
C ASP A 21 -4.17 1.85 -20.41
N TYR A 22 -4.91 1.89 -21.54
CA TYR A 22 -6.31 1.46 -21.59
C TYR A 22 -6.46 -0.01 -21.15
N TYR A 23 -5.59 -0.88 -21.64
CA TYR A 23 -5.56 -2.29 -21.22
C TYR A 23 -5.29 -2.44 -19.72
N THR A 24 -4.34 -1.67 -19.17
CA THR A 24 -4.01 -1.69 -17.74
C THR A 24 -5.21 -1.28 -16.89
N CYS A 25 -5.89 -0.20 -17.27
CA CYS A 25 -7.12 0.26 -16.62
C CYS A 25 -8.24 -0.79 -16.68
N ALA A 26 -8.45 -1.42 -17.84
CA ALA A 26 -9.43 -2.49 -18.01
C ALA A 26 -9.09 -3.74 -17.17
N LEU A 27 -7.81 -4.11 -17.10
CA LEU A 27 -7.35 -5.23 -16.28
C LEU A 27 -7.56 -4.94 -14.79
N SER A 28 -7.19 -3.76 -14.32
CA SER A 28 -7.42 -3.30 -12.94
C SER A 28 -8.92 -3.35 -12.57
N ARG A 29 -9.79 -2.86 -13.45
CA ARG A 29 -11.25 -2.94 -13.27
C ARG A 29 -11.75 -4.38 -13.11
N GLU A 30 -11.33 -5.28 -13.99
CA GLU A 30 -11.76 -6.68 -13.95
C GLU A 30 -11.22 -7.41 -12.71
N VAL A 31 -10.01 -7.08 -12.26
CA VAL A 31 -9.47 -7.55 -10.96
C VAL A 31 -10.34 -7.05 -9.80
N SER A 32 -10.69 -5.77 -9.78
CA SER A 32 -11.54 -5.16 -8.76
C SER A 32 -12.91 -5.83 -8.63
N ILE A 33 -13.55 -6.15 -9.77
CA ILE A 33 -14.83 -6.88 -9.80
C ILE A 33 -14.66 -8.30 -9.21
N LEU A 34 -13.57 -8.99 -9.54
CA LEU A 34 -13.30 -10.33 -9.04
C LEU A 34 -12.94 -10.35 -7.56
N ILE A 35 -12.22 -9.35 -7.03
CA ILE A 35 -11.96 -9.19 -5.59
C ILE A 35 -13.30 -9.21 -4.84
N ARG A 36 -14.24 -8.35 -5.26
CA ARG A 36 -15.58 -8.30 -4.63
C ARG A 36 -16.27 -9.66 -4.67
N LYS A 37 -16.24 -10.35 -5.80
CA LYS A 37 -16.86 -11.66 -5.96
C LYS A 37 -16.22 -12.73 -5.07
N GLU A 38 -14.90 -12.76 -4.98
CA GLU A 38 -14.17 -13.76 -4.18
C GLU A 38 -14.40 -13.55 -2.68
N THR A 39 -14.53 -12.31 -2.22
CA THR A 39 -14.92 -12.04 -0.83
C THR A 39 -16.38 -12.41 -0.55
N LEU A 40 -17.32 -12.05 -1.43
CA LEU A 40 -18.74 -12.39 -1.25
C LEU A 40 -19.03 -13.90 -1.35
N THR A 41 -18.15 -14.67 -1.98
CA THR A 41 -18.22 -16.14 -2.01
C THR A 41 -17.45 -16.82 -0.86
N GLY A 42 -16.92 -16.04 0.08
CA GLY A 42 -16.29 -16.50 1.32
C GLY A 42 -14.84 -17.00 1.17
N LYS A 43 -14.28 -16.94 -0.05
CA LYS A 43 -12.91 -17.37 -0.33
C LYS A 43 -11.86 -16.39 0.20
N ALA A 44 -12.19 -15.10 0.22
CA ALA A 44 -11.44 -14.05 0.89
C ALA A 44 -12.26 -13.47 2.05
N LYS A 45 -11.61 -12.85 3.03
CA LYS A 45 -12.30 -12.32 4.23
C LYS A 45 -12.61 -10.83 4.13
N PHE A 46 -11.81 -10.09 3.37
CA PHE A 46 -11.95 -8.67 3.13
C PHE A 46 -11.37 -8.35 1.74
N GLY A 47 -11.93 -7.34 1.07
CA GLY A 47 -11.45 -6.84 -0.21
C GLY A 47 -11.59 -5.33 -0.33
N VAL A 48 -10.53 -4.67 -0.78
CA VAL A 48 -10.55 -3.27 -1.25
C VAL A 48 -9.80 -3.15 -2.58
N SER A 49 -10.21 -2.23 -3.44
CA SER A 49 -9.79 -2.17 -4.85
C SER A 49 -9.64 -0.74 -5.39
N ASP A 50 -9.32 -0.59 -6.67
CA ASP A 50 -9.01 0.69 -7.32
C ASP A 50 -10.08 1.12 -8.32
N ASP A 51 -11.24 0.47 -8.31
CA ASP A 51 -12.32 0.77 -9.24
C ASP A 51 -12.73 2.25 -9.18
N GLY A 52 -12.75 2.89 -10.36
CA GLY A 52 -13.06 4.31 -10.52
C GLY A 52 -11.87 5.25 -10.31
N LYS A 53 -10.67 4.70 -10.10
CA LYS A 53 -9.43 5.39 -9.74
C LYS A 53 -8.23 4.98 -10.61
N GLU A 54 -8.50 4.34 -11.75
CA GLU A 54 -7.45 3.75 -12.57
C GLU A 54 -6.64 4.80 -13.34
N LEU A 55 -7.29 5.83 -13.90
CA LEU A 55 -6.65 6.77 -14.82
C LEU A 55 -5.54 7.62 -14.20
N PHE A 56 -5.74 8.16 -13.00
CA PHE A 56 -4.71 8.99 -12.38
C PHE A 56 -3.46 8.17 -12.07
N GLN A 57 -3.62 6.87 -11.77
CA GLN A 57 -2.52 5.98 -11.45
C GLN A 57 -1.68 5.63 -12.68
N VAL A 58 -2.31 5.39 -13.84
CA VAL A 58 -1.55 5.22 -15.10
C VAL A 58 -0.88 6.53 -15.53
N ALA A 59 -1.51 7.69 -15.29
CA ALA A 59 -0.89 8.99 -15.52
C ALA A 59 0.33 9.23 -14.61
N LEU A 60 0.22 8.90 -13.32
CA LEU A 60 1.30 8.95 -12.35
C LEU A 60 2.46 8.01 -12.73
N ALA A 61 2.15 6.80 -13.23
CA ALA A 61 3.15 5.83 -13.65
C ALA A 61 4.10 6.36 -14.74
N LYS A 62 3.64 7.30 -15.58
CA LYS A 62 4.46 7.91 -16.65
C LYS A 62 5.57 8.83 -16.15
N VAL A 63 5.40 9.37 -14.94
CA VAL A 63 6.33 10.34 -14.34
C VAL A 63 7.10 9.77 -13.15
N PHE A 64 6.69 8.58 -12.66
CA PHE A 64 7.35 7.85 -11.60
C PHE A 64 8.62 7.18 -12.14
N ARG A 65 9.78 7.56 -11.62
CA ARG A 65 11.10 7.09 -12.07
C ARG A 65 11.69 6.12 -11.07
N LYS A 66 12.68 5.33 -11.51
CA LYS A 66 13.55 4.62 -10.60
C LYS A 66 14.25 5.63 -9.66
N GLY A 67 14.43 5.26 -8.40
CA GLY A 67 14.83 6.16 -7.31
C GLY A 67 13.64 6.78 -6.58
N ASP A 68 12.53 7.06 -7.25
CA ASP A 68 11.36 7.67 -6.60
C ASP A 68 10.72 6.73 -5.58
N PHE A 69 10.04 7.35 -4.61
CA PHE A 69 9.31 6.64 -3.56
C PHE A 69 7.82 6.91 -3.66
N ARG A 70 7.03 5.87 -3.36
CA ARG A 70 5.60 5.99 -3.09
C ARG A 70 5.34 5.72 -1.61
N SER A 71 4.58 6.60 -0.96
CA SER A 71 4.03 6.36 0.37
C SER A 71 2.51 6.51 0.36
N ASP A 72 1.79 5.38 0.42
CA ASP A 72 0.40 5.34 0.00
C ASP A 72 -0.53 4.68 1.01
N TYR A 73 -1.81 4.72 0.67
CA TYR A 73 -2.89 3.99 1.33
C TYR A 73 -3.39 2.83 0.45
N TYR A 74 -4.46 2.18 0.89
CA TYR A 74 -4.98 0.92 0.38
C TYR A 74 -5.65 0.94 -1.02
N ARG A 75 -5.34 1.93 -1.89
CA ARG A 75 -5.82 2.01 -3.28
C ARG A 75 -4.70 2.41 -4.25
N GLY A 76 -3.96 1.42 -4.76
CA GLY A 76 -2.78 1.66 -5.60
C GLY A 76 -2.35 0.51 -6.52
N HIS A 77 -3.14 -0.55 -6.66
CA HIS A 77 -2.73 -1.71 -7.47
C HIS A 77 -2.67 -1.41 -8.97
N THR A 78 -3.40 -0.40 -9.46
CA THR A 78 -3.33 0.01 -10.88
C THR A 78 -1.94 0.55 -11.22
N LEU A 79 -1.36 1.37 -10.34
CA LEU A 79 0.00 1.86 -10.49
C LEU A 79 1.01 0.71 -10.53
N LEU A 80 0.84 -0.30 -9.67
CA LEU A 80 1.71 -1.47 -9.66
C LEU A 80 1.65 -2.25 -10.97
N PHE A 81 0.46 -2.40 -11.56
CA PHE A 81 0.31 -3.05 -12.86
C PHE A 81 0.96 -2.22 -13.98
N ALA A 82 0.82 -0.89 -13.94
CA ALA A 82 1.42 0.01 -14.92
C ALA A 82 2.96 0.00 -14.87
N LEU A 83 3.54 -0.07 -13.66
CA LEU A 83 4.99 -0.11 -13.45
C LEU A 83 5.60 -1.53 -13.56
N GLY A 84 4.77 -2.57 -13.65
CA GLY A 84 5.22 -3.97 -13.62
C GLY A 84 5.77 -4.43 -12.26
N LEU A 85 5.42 -3.73 -11.17
CA LEU A 85 5.80 -4.08 -9.80
C LEU A 85 4.95 -5.19 -9.19
N GLY A 86 3.78 -5.45 -9.78
CA GLY A 86 2.91 -6.53 -9.40
C GLY A 86 2.06 -6.96 -10.59
N ASN A 87 1.41 -8.10 -10.45
CA ASN A 87 0.44 -8.58 -11.43
C ASN A 87 -0.84 -9.06 -10.75
N ALA A 88 -1.87 -9.31 -11.55
CA ALA A 88 -3.18 -9.74 -11.05
C ALA A 88 -3.10 -11.02 -10.18
N GLU A 89 -2.20 -11.96 -10.49
CA GLU A 89 -2.08 -13.22 -9.75
C GLU A 89 -1.51 -13.01 -8.35
N GLN A 90 -0.44 -12.20 -8.24
CA GLN A 90 0.14 -11.78 -6.97
C GLN A 90 -0.86 -10.97 -6.13
N HIS A 91 -1.66 -10.13 -6.77
CA HIS A 91 -2.70 -9.38 -6.07
C HIS A 91 -3.81 -10.28 -5.51
N PHE A 92 -4.19 -11.35 -6.23
CA PHE A 92 -5.09 -12.38 -5.68
C PHE A 92 -4.43 -13.23 -4.60
N ALA A 93 -3.13 -13.54 -4.71
CA ALA A 93 -2.39 -14.22 -3.65
C ALA A 93 -2.44 -13.42 -2.33
N GLN A 94 -2.23 -12.11 -2.40
CA GLN A 94 -2.42 -11.21 -1.26
C GLN A 94 -3.86 -11.23 -0.73
N LEU A 95 -4.87 -11.19 -1.62
CA LEU A 95 -6.29 -11.28 -1.23
C LEU A 95 -6.63 -12.55 -0.45
N TYR A 96 -6.01 -13.67 -0.82
CA TYR A 96 -6.22 -14.97 -0.16
C TYR A 96 -5.31 -15.19 1.06
N THR A 97 -4.46 -14.21 1.40
CA THR A 97 -3.41 -14.30 2.43
C THR A 97 -2.45 -15.47 2.20
N ASP A 98 -2.10 -15.70 0.94
CA ASP A 98 -1.09 -16.68 0.53
C ASP A 98 0.32 -16.17 0.87
N ALA A 99 0.82 -16.55 2.03
CA ALA A 99 2.12 -16.08 2.54
C ALA A 99 3.31 -16.41 1.63
N ASP A 100 3.19 -17.45 0.80
CA ASP A 100 4.29 -17.93 -0.04
C ASP A 100 4.31 -17.21 -1.40
N ASN A 101 3.17 -16.64 -1.82
CA ASN A 101 3.00 -16.03 -3.15
C ASN A 101 2.59 -14.55 -3.11
N ASP A 102 2.29 -13.98 -1.94
CA ASP A 102 2.16 -12.54 -1.73
C ASP A 102 3.56 -11.88 -1.65
N PRO A 103 4.00 -11.16 -2.70
CA PRO A 103 5.34 -10.61 -2.76
C PRO A 103 5.51 -9.35 -1.88
N PHE A 104 4.43 -8.85 -1.28
CA PHE A 104 4.43 -7.57 -0.56
C PHE A 104 4.51 -7.78 0.94
N SER A 105 3.52 -8.47 1.51
CA SER A 105 3.37 -8.58 2.96
C SER A 105 3.56 -10.00 3.50
N GLY A 106 3.75 -11.00 2.63
CA GLY A 106 3.76 -12.40 3.03
C GLY A 106 2.48 -12.81 3.77
N GLY A 107 1.33 -12.25 3.38
CA GLY A 107 0.04 -12.51 4.01
C GLY A 107 -0.12 -11.94 5.43
N ARG A 108 0.76 -11.02 5.87
CA ARG A 108 0.67 -10.33 7.17
C ARG A 108 -0.29 -9.14 7.16
N GLN A 109 -0.56 -8.58 5.98
CA GLN A 109 -1.47 -7.45 5.79
C GLN A 109 -2.69 -7.87 4.99
N MET A 110 -3.72 -7.01 5.01
CA MET A 110 -4.86 -7.16 4.11
C MET A 110 -4.46 -6.87 2.66
N ASN A 111 -5.33 -7.19 1.71
CA ASN A 111 -5.09 -6.88 0.30
C ASN A 111 -4.99 -5.36 0.09
N SER A 112 -4.21 -4.98 -0.93
CA SER A 112 -3.86 -3.59 -1.25
C SER A 112 -2.90 -2.91 -0.26
N HIS A 113 -2.15 -3.70 0.52
CA HIS A 113 -1.01 -3.21 1.30
C HIS A 113 0.30 -3.55 0.63
N HIS A 114 0.76 -2.70 -0.28
CA HIS A 114 1.94 -3.00 -1.09
C HIS A 114 3.22 -2.44 -0.46
N ALA A 115 4.35 -3.07 -0.76
CA ALA A 115 5.67 -2.67 -0.31
C ALA A 115 6.72 -3.20 -1.28
N THR A 116 7.87 -2.54 -1.38
CA THR A 116 9.07 -3.16 -1.97
C THR A 116 10.11 -3.36 -0.88
N PRO A 117 10.91 -4.44 -0.94
CA PRO A 117 11.96 -4.64 0.05
C PRO A 117 13.00 -3.51 -0.07
N LEU A 118 13.38 -2.95 1.09
CA LEU A 118 14.49 -1.99 1.24
C LEU A 118 15.74 -2.65 1.83
N ILE A 119 15.59 -3.85 2.39
CA ILE A 119 16.67 -4.66 2.94
C ILE A 119 16.66 -6.05 2.30
N SER A 120 17.83 -6.65 2.14
CA SER A 120 18.01 -8.02 1.69
C SER A 120 17.65 -9.01 2.82
N PRO A 121 17.47 -10.31 2.52
CA PRO A 121 17.30 -11.34 3.56
C PRO A 121 18.45 -11.38 4.58
N ASP A 122 19.66 -10.98 4.19
CA ASP A 122 20.84 -10.93 5.07
C ASP A 122 20.89 -9.64 5.92
N GLY A 123 19.96 -8.71 5.70
CA GLY A 123 19.85 -7.45 6.45
C GLY A 123 20.58 -6.26 5.84
N GLU A 124 21.16 -6.41 4.65
CA GLU A 124 21.85 -5.32 3.96
C GLU A 124 20.88 -4.40 3.21
N TRP A 125 21.15 -3.10 3.18
CA TRP A 125 20.35 -2.15 2.41
C TRP A 125 20.42 -2.44 0.91
N LEU A 126 19.27 -2.45 0.25
CA LEU A 126 19.18 -2.59 -1.20
C LEU A 126 19.36 -1.23 -1.88
N PRO A 127 20.07 -1.16 -3.03
CA PRO A 127 20.20 0.09 -3.79
C PRO A 127 18.82 0.58 -4.22
N THR A 128 18.41 1.79 -3.84
CA THR A 128 17.07 2.31 -4.15
C THR A 128 17.03 3.06 -5.47
N LEU A 129 18.18 3.51 -5.98
CA LEU A 129 18.28 4.37 -7.15
C LEU A 129 17.84 3.69 -8.46
N ASP A 130 18.05 2.38 -8.60
CA ASP A 130 17.72 1.62 -9.81
C ASP A 130 16.38 0.87 -9.72
N ARG A 131 15.57 1.18 -8.69
CA ARG A 131 14.30 0.52 -8.36
C ARG A 131 13.16 1.53 -8.28
N TYR A 132 11.93 1.06 -8.46
CA TYR A 132 10.76 1.79 -8.00
C TYR A 132 10.54 1.43 -6.53
N ASN A 133 10.46 2.41 -5.65
CA ASN A 133 10.43 2.16 -4.23
C ASN A 133 9.02 2.42 -3.68
N LEU A 134 8.47 1.43 -2.98
CA LEU A 134 7.18 1.55 -2.29
C LEU A 134 7.44 1.38 -0.80
N SER A 135 7.19 2.42 0.00
CA SER A 135 7.05 2.22 1.44
C SER A 135 5.83 1.32 1.68
N SER A 136 5.84 0.52 2.75
CA SER A 136 4.67 -0.27 3.11
C SER A 136 3.44 0.63 3.20
N ASP A 137 2.39 0.29 2.48
CA ASP A 137 1.08 0.92 2.66
C ASP A 137 0.55 0.63 4.08
N ILE A 138 -0.43 1.43 4.53
CA ILE A 138 -1.02 1.29 5.86
C ILE A 138 -2.54 1.44 5.87
N SER A 139 -3.14 0.87 6.92
CA SER A 139 -4.59 0.98 7.16
C SER A 139 -4.96 2.27 7.88
N THR A 140 -4.10 2.78 8.76
CA THR A 140 -4.34 4.01 9.53
C THR A 140 -4.39 5.20 8.58
N THR A 141 -5.55 5.85 8.50
CA THR A 141 -5.78 6.99 7.62
C THR A 141 -4.77 8.10 7.89
N ALA A 142 -4.24 8.70 6.81
CA ALA A 142 -3.21 9.75 6.82
C ALA A 142 -1.84 9.39 7.43
N GLY A 143 -1.64 8.23 8.05
CA GLY A 143 -0.32 7.88 8.63
C GLY A 143 0.81 7.76 7.60
N GLN A 144 0.49 7.54 6.32
CA GLN A 144 1.45 7.53 5.22
C GLN A 144 2.01 8.92 4.94
N MET A 145 1.28 9.99 5.30
CA MET A 145 1.73 11.37 5.12
C MET A 145 3.05 11.61 5.88
N ALA A 146 3.14 11.15 7.13
CA ALA A 146 4.33 11.28 7.96
C ALA A 146 5.55 10.53 7.37
N ARG A 147 5.32 9.38 6.73
CA ARG A 147 6.38 8.64 6.02
C ARG A 147 6.80 9.38 4.75
N GLY A 148 5.81 9.90 4.00
CA GLY A 148 6.03 10.68 2.79
C GLY A 148 6.96 11.87 3.03
N ILE A 149 6.71 12.67 4.07
CA ILE A 149 7.56 13.81 4.40
C ILE A 149 8.97 13.37 4.81
N GLY A 150 9.11 12.30 5.61
CA GLY A 150 10.42 11.78 6.01
C GLY A 150 11.27 11.33 4.81
N LEU A 151 10.66 10.61 3.87
CA LEU A 151 11.32 10.20 2.62
C LEU A 151 11.69 11.41 1.74
N ALA A 152 10.82 12.43 1.66
CA ALA A 152 11.09 13.62 0.86
C ALA A 152 12.21 14.47 1.49
N MET A 153 12.25 14.53 2.83
CA MET A 153 13.36 15.14 3.56
C MET A 153 14.69 14.42 3.29
N ALA A 154 14.70 13.09 3.17
CA ALA A 154 15.92 12.36 2.81
C ALA A 154 16.46 12.80 1.44
N SER A 155 15.60 12.91 0.41
CA SER A 155 15.98 13.44 -0.90
C SER A 155 16.55 14.87 -0.80
N LYS A 156 15.92 15.74 0.01
CA LYS A 156 16.48 17.07 0.29
C LYS A 156 17.87 17.03 0.93
N LYS A 157 18.11 16.12 1.86
CA LYS A 157 19.43 15.98 2.51
C LYS A 157 20.50 15.49 1.54
N TYR A 158 20.20 14.52 0.69
CA TYR A 158 21.12 14.10 -0.38
C TYR A 158 21.52 15.26 -1.30
N ARG A 159 20.59 16.17 -1.61
CA ARG A 159 20.90 17.38 -2.39
C ARG A 159 21.77 18.39 -1.65
N SER A 160 21.53 18.58 -0.34
CA SER A 160 22.21 19.62 0.43
C SER A 160 23.56 19.20 1.03
N CYS A 161 23.89 17.91 1.03
CA CYS A 161 25.06 17.35 1.71
C CYS A 161 26.01 16.69 0.69
N PRO A 162 27.06 17.39 0.23
CA PRO A 162 28.01 16.87 -0.77
C PRO A 162 28.68 15.55 -0.37
N GLU A 163 28.85 15.31 0.93
CA GLU A 163 29.42 14.08 1.49
C GLU A 163 28.57 12.83 1.19
N LEU A 164 27.31 13.01 0.79
CA LEU A 164 26.37 11.95 0.47
C LEU A 164 26.16 11.76 -1.05
N SER A 165 26.99 12.37 -1.90
CA SER A 165 26.81 12.35 -3.37
C SER A 165 27.15 11.01 -4.03
N ASP A 166 28.05 10.20 -3.45
CA ASP A 166 28.44 8.89 -3.98
C ASP A 166 27.74 7.76 -3.19
N THR A 167 26.50 7.48 -3.55
CA THR A 167 25.65 6.53 -2.83
C THR A 167 24.73 5.76 -3.78
N PRO A 168 24.43 4.49 -3.51
CA PRO A 168 23.43 3.74 -4.27
C PRO A 168 21.97 4.15 -3.99
N PHE A 169 21.75 5.14 -3.11
CA PHE A 169 20.42 5.48 -2.61
C PHE A 169 19.79 6.73 -3.23
N SER A 170 20.59 7.57 -3.91
CA SER A 170 20.12 8.84 -4.46
C SER A 170 20.98 9.33 -5.63
N ASP A 171 20.34 9.91 -6.64
CA ASP A 171 20.95 10.76 -7.65
C ASP A 171 20.85 12.22 -7.19
N ASN A 172 21.77 12.63 -6.31
CA ASN A 172 21.92 14.03 -5.88
C ASN A 172 20.62 14.66 -5.32
N GLY A 173 19.78 13.85 -4.68
CA GLY A 173 18.47 14.26 -4.19
C GLY A 173 17.49 14.61 -5.31
N ASN A 174 17.55 13.94 -6.46
CA ASN A 174 16.58 14.11 -7.53
C ASN A 174 15.34 13.24 -7.34
N GLU A 175 15.27 12.39 -6.33
CA GLU A 175 14.12 11.53 -6.06
C GLU A 175 12.91 12.37 -5.63
N VAL A 176 11.73 12.03 -6.16
CA VAL A 176 10.45 12.61 -5.77
C VAL A 176 9.67 11.58 -4.96
N VAL A 177 8.98 12.06 -3.93
CA VAL A 177 8.08 11.23 -3.12
C VAL A 177 6.65 11.51 -3.51
N PHE A 178 5.94 10.47 -3.93
CA PHE A 178 4.53 10.49 -4.26
C PHE A 178 3.72 9.94 -3.10
N THR A 179 2.77 10.72 -2.60
CA THR A 179 1.92 10.35 -1.48
C THR A 179 0.47 10.53 -1.84
N ASN A 180 -0.31 9.44 -1.91
CA ASN A 180 -1.74 9.55 -2.18
C ASN A 180 -2.56 9.45 -0.89
N ILE A 181 -3.69 10.15 -0.88
CA ILE A 181 -4.62 10.20 0.24
C ILE A 181 -6.05 10.39 -0.29
N GLY A 182 -7.04 9.73 0.32
CA GLY A 182 -8.45 9.96 -0.03
C GLY A 182 -8.99 11.27 0.55
N ASP A 183 -10.04 11.85 -0.05
CA ASP A 183 -10.70 13.07 0.43
C ASP A 183 -11.19 12.97 1.88
N GLY A 184 -11.75 11.83 2.30
CA GLY A 184 -12.14 11.64 3.69
C GLY A 184 -10.95 11.65 4.67
N SER A 185 -9.76 11.25 4.22
CA SER A 185 -8.57 11.18 5.06
C SER A 185 -7.85 12.54 5.18
N THR A 186 -8.20 13.55 4.38
CA THR A 186 -7.65 14.91 4.54
C THR A 186 -8.19 15.62 5.78
N SER A 187 -9.22 15.07 6.44
CA SER A 187 -9.73 15.54 7.72
C SER A 187 -8.85 15.16 8.92
N GLU A 188 -7.88 14.26 8.74
CA GLU A 188 -6.94 13.85 9.79
C GLU A 188 -5.89 14.94 10.06
N GLY A 189 -5.52 15.15 11.33
CA GLY A 189 -4.52 16.16 11.72
C GLY A 189 -3.16 15.99 11.02
N ALA A 190 -2.72 14.74 10.86
CA ALA A 190 -1.48 14.39 10.19
C ALA A 190 -1.39 14.92 8.75
N PHE A 191 -2.52 15.04 8.03
CA PHE A 191 -2.52 15.65 6.71
C PHE A 191 -2.10 17.12 6.76
N TRP A 192 -2.72 17.90 7.64
CA TRP A 192 -2.46 19.34 7.78
C TRP A 192 -1.06 19.63 8.32
N GLU A 193 -0.63 18.86 9.31
CA GLU A 193 0.73 18.91 9.85
C GLU A 193 1.77 18.69 8.75
N VAL A 194 1.58 17.67 7.91
CA VAL A 194 2.50 17.33 6.83
C VAL A 194 2.46 18.33 5.69
N MET A 195 1.29 18.83 5.28
CA MET A 195 1.22 19.86 4.23
C MET A 195 1.95 21.13 4.66
N ASN A 196 1.77 21.56 5.91
CA ASN A 196 2.50 22.69 6.48
C ASN A 196 4.00 22.38 6.57
N ALA A 197 4.38 21.20 7.09
CA ALA A 197 5.79 20.81 7.18
C ALA A 197 6.46 20.76 5.80
N ALA A 198 5.78 20.26 4.77
CA ALA A 198 6.30 20.25 3.41
C ALA A 198 6.53 21.67 2.86
N ALA A 199 5.60 22.60 3.11
CA ALA A 199 5.75 24.02 2.77
C ALA A 199 6.92 24.68 3.52
N VAL A 200 7.08 24.42 4.82
CA VAL A 200 8.21 24.95 5.59
C VAL A 200 9.53 24.35 5.11
N GLN A 201 9.55 23.04 4.91
CA GLN A 201 10.76 22.29 4.61
C GLN A 201 11.14 22.32 3.15
N GLN A 202 10.28 22.78 2.23
CA GLN A 202 10.54 22.88 0.78
C GLN A 202 11.25 21.62 0.25
N VAL A 203 10.49 20.52 0.16
CA VAL A 203 10.95 19.17 -0.21
C VAL A 203 10.27 18.66 -1.49
N PRO A 204 10.87 17.70 -2.23
CA PRO A 204 10.29 17.12 -3.45
C PRO A 204 9.16 16.13 -3.16
N MET A 205 8.06 16.61 -2.58
CA MET A 205 6.89 15.80 -2.22
C MET A 205 5.68 16.20 -3.06
N ILE A 206 5.01 15.21 -3.65
CA ILE A 206 3.75 15.38 -4.37
C ILE A 206 2.67 14.63 -3.60
N VAL A 207 1.68 15.38 -3.12
CA VAL A 207 0.51 14.82 -2.44
C VAL A 207 -0.66 14.80 -3.41
N THR A 208 -1.11 13.61 -3.78
CA THR A 208 -2.32 13.45 -4.60
C THR A 208 -3.52 13.19 -3.68
N VAL A 209 -4.50 14.09 -3.70
CA VAL A 209 -5.80 13.84 -3.08
C VAL A 209 -6.71 13.16 -4.10
N VAL A 210 -7.15 11.95 -3.76
CA VAL A 210 -8.00 11.08 -4.55
C VAL A 210 -9.45 11.29 -4.07
N ASP A 211 -10.11 12.32 -4.60
CA ASP A 211 -11.44 12.75 -4.19
C ASP A 211 -12.52 12.04 -4.99
N ASP A 212 -13.10 11.00 -4.38
CA ASP A 212 -14.31 10.33 -4.90
C ASP A 212 -15.60 10.88 -4.26
N GLY A 213 -15.49 11.94 -3.46
CA GLY A 213 -16.59 12.63 -2.80
C GLY A 213 -17.09 11.98 -1.51
N TYR A 214 -16.50 10.87 -1.05
CA TYR A 214 -16.97 10.11 0.10
C TYR A 214 -15.86 9.52 0.98
N GLY A 215 -15.90 9.86 2.27
CA GLY A 215 -15.27 9.07 3.34
C GLY A 215 -16.19 7.93 3.78
N ILE A 216 -16.06 6.75 3.16
CA ILE A 216 -16.99 5.61 3.33
C ILE A 216 -18.42 6.01 2.95
N SER A 217 -19.24 6.40 3.92
CA SER A 217 -20.62 6.85 3.72
C SER A 217 -20.80 8.35 3.95
N VAL A 218 -19.76 9.05 4.41
CA VAL A 218 -19.81 10.46 4.76
C VAL A 218 -19.43 11.29 3.52
N PRO A 219 -20.36 12.05 2.92
CA PRO A 219 -20.04 12.89 1.78
C PRO A 219 -19.11 14.05 2.16
N LYS A 220 -18.28 14.50 1.21
CA LYS A 220 -17.20 15.46 1.46
C LYS A 220 -17.61 16.82 2.03
N HIS A 221 -18.88 17.23 1.88
CA HIS A 221 -19.38 18.47 2.49
C HIS A 221 -19.49 18.42 4.02
N TYR A 222 -19.43 17.22 4.63
CA TYR A 222 -19.26 17.04 6.08
C TYR A 222 -17.80 16.85 6.50
N GLN A 223 -16.88 16.70 5.54
CA GLN A 223 -15.46 16.41 5.80
C GLN A 223 -14.61 17.67 5.72
N THR A 224 -14.75 18.44 4.65
CA THR A 224 -13.84 19.53 4.32
C THR A 224 -14.59 20.83 4.01
N ALA A 225 -14.05 21.96 4.49
CA ALA A 225 -14.58 23.28 4.20
C ALA A 225 -14.70 23.51 2.68
N LYS A 226 -15.78 24.16 2.24
CA LYS A 226 -16.13 24.36 0.83
C LYS A 226 -16.30 23.07 0.01
N ALA A 227 -16.34 21.90 0.66
CA ALA A 227 -16.39 20.59 0.02
C ALA A 227 -15.27 20.38 -1.02
N SER A 228 -14.10 21.00 -0.81
CA SER A 228 -12.96 20.90 -1.72
C SER A 228 -11.66 21.20 -0.98
N ILE A 229 -10.74 20.23 -0.97
CA ILE A 229 -9.48 20.37 -0.23
C ILE A 229 -8.57 21.42 -0.86
N SER A 230 -8.53 21.53 -2.19
CA SER A 230 -7.73 22.57 -2.87
C SER A 230 -8.24 23.97 -2.54
N LEU A 231 -9.57 24.16 -2.42
CA LEU A 231 -10.14 25.45 -2.01
C LEU A 231 -9.97 25.75 -0.51
N ALA A 232 -9.90 24.72 0.33
CA ALA A 232 -9.63 24.86 1.76
C ALA A 232 -8.16 25.22 2.02
N LEU A 233 -7.23 24.61 1.27
CA LEU A 233 -5.80 24.86 1.35
C LEU A 233 -5.31 26.09 0.57
N GLY A 234 -6.20 26.86 -0.07
CA GLY A 234 -5.81 27.98 -0.93
C GLY A 234 -4.89 29.02 -0.28
N GLY A 235 -4.89 29.13 1.06
CA GLY A 235 -3.94 30.00 1.79
C GLY A 235 -2.50 29.47 1.85
N LEU A 236 -2.25 28.21 1.48
CA LEU A 236 -0.90 27.64 1.31
C LEU A 236 -0.38 27.74 -0.12
N GLN A 237 -1.21 28.15 -1.08
CA GLN A 237 -0.76 28.33 -2.46
C GLN A 237 0.43 29.29 -2.47
N ALA A 238 1.51 28.87 -3.12
CA ALA A 238 2.68 29.70 -3.28
C ALA A 238 2.38 30.94 -4.13
N GLU A 239 2.85 32.07 -3.64
CA GLU A 239 2.95 33.32 -4.38
C GLU A 239 4.43 33.54 -4.77
N GLU A 240 4.70 34.56 -5.58
CA GLU A 240 6.08 34.91 -5.91
C GLU A 240 6.89 35.16 -4.63
N ASP A 241 8.07 34.54 -4.53
CA ASP A 241 8.99 34.62 -3.39
C ASP A 241 8.45 34.17 -2.02
N THR A 242 7.36 33.39 -1.94
CA THR A 242 6.85 32.83 -0.68
C THR A 242 7.07 31.31 -0.56
N ASN A 243 7.14 30.82 0.68
CA ASN A 243 7.31 29.39 1.00
C ASN A 243 5.95 28.69 1.13
N GLY A 244 5.25 28.54 0.00
CA GLY A 244 3.99 27.80 -0.09
C GLY A 244 4.13 26.40 -0.69
N ILE A 245 3.01 25.90 -1.20
CA ILE A 245 2.88 24.70 -2.03
C ILE A 245 2.25 25.07 -3.38
N GLU A 246 2.48 24.27 -4.41
CA GLU A 246 1.73 24.41 -5.67
C GLU A 246 0.46 23.55 -5.62
N ILE A 247 -0.70 24.10 -5.97
CA ILE A 247 -1.99 23.38 -5.91
C ILE A 247 -2.59 23.24 -7.31
N TYR A 248 -2.60 22.01 -7.81
CA TYR A 248 -3.32 21.64 -9.03
C TYR A 248 -4.71 21.08 -8.69
N HIS A 249 -5.71 21.37 -9.52
CA HIS A 249 -7.03 20.76 -9.48
C HIS A 249 -7.36 20.19 -10.86
N VAL A 250 -7.65 18.90 -10.92
CA VAL A 250 -7.86 18.17 -12.18
C VAL A 250 -8.96 17.14 -12.02
N LYS A 251 -9.67 16.84 -13.12
CA LYS A 251 -10.72 15.83 -13.13
C LYS A 251 -10.13 14.43 -13.29
N GLY A 252 -10.58 13.49 -12.47
CA GLY A 252 -10.11 12.11 -12.45
C GLY A 252 -10.43 11.28 -13.69
N TRP A 253 -11.34 11.76 -14.53
CA TRP A 253 -11.71 11.13 -15.79
C TRP A 253 -11.07 11.78 -17.04
N ASP A 254 -10.35 12.90 -16.89
CA ASP A 254 -9.69 13.62 -17.99
C ASP A 254 -8.23 13.15 -18.13
N TYR A 255 -8.03 12.09 -18.92
CA TYR A 255 -6.73 11.46 -19.10
C TYR A 255 -5.61 12.42 -19.59
N PRO A 256 -5.82 13.24 -20.64
CA PRO A 256 -4.80 14.21 -21.07
C PRO A 256 -4.44 15.22 -19.98
N ALA A 257 -5.43 15.79 -19.28
CA ALA A 257 -5.18 16.76 -18.22
C ALA A 257 -4.41 16.12 -17.06
N LEU A 258 -4.76 14.88 -16.66
CA LEU A 258 -4.01 14.14 -15.64
C LEU A 258 -2.54 13.98 -16.03
N CYS A 259 -2.25 13.51 -17.24
CA CYS A 259 -0.87 13.33 -17.70
C CYS A 259 -0.09 14.65 -17.74
N ALA A 260 -0.74 15.75 -18.16
CA ALA A 260 -0.14 17.07 -18.19
C ALA A 260 0.21 17.57 -16.79
N THR A 261 -0.76 17.50 -15.87
CA THR A 261 -0.61 17.92 -14.47
C THR A 261 0.51 17.15 -13.78
N TYR A 262 0.52 15.82 -13.89
CA TYR A 262 1.57 15.00 -13.27
C TYR A 262 2.96 15.31 -13.83
N ARG A 263 3.07 15.55 -15.13
CA ARG A 263 4.35 15.93 -15.77
C ARG A 263 4.86 17.27 -15.24
N GLU A 264 3.98 18.26 -15.15
CA GLU A 264 4.34 19.59 -14.66
C GLU A 264 4.69 19.57 -13.17
N ALA A 265 3.81 19.01 -12.34
CA ALA A 265 4.01 18.84 -10.90
C ALA A 265 5.32 18.12 -10.57
N THR A 266 5.61 17.01 -11.27
CA THR A 266 6.85 16.25 -11.07
C THR A 266 8.08 17.03 -11.49
N ALA A 267 8.02 17.76 -12.60
CA ALA A 267 9.12 18.60 -13.03
C ALA A 267 9.38 19.77 -12.05
N LEU A 268 8.34 20.32 -11.43
CA LEU A 268 8.44 21.35 -10.40
C LEU A 268 9.06 20.77 -9.12
N ALA A 269 8.47 19.73 -8.55
CA ALA A 269 8.94 19.09 -7.33
C ALA A 269 10.39 18.62 -7.44
N ARG A 270 10.73 17.96 -8.55
CA ARG A 270 12.07 17.42 -8.77
C ARG A 270 13.12 18.53 -8.90
N ARG A 271 12.88 19.52 -9.75
CA ARG A 271 13.89 20.56 -10.04
C ARG A 271 14.04 21.52 -8.88
N LYS A 272 12.93 22.00 -8.32
CA LYS A 272 12.93 23.06 -7.31
C LYS A 272 12.91 22.56 -5.86
N HIS A 273 12.73 21.25 -5.62
CA HIS A 273 12.38 20.74 -4.28
C HIS A 273 11.18 21.49 -3.71
N PHE A 274 10.15 21.63 -4.54
CA PHE A 274 8.95 22.38 -4.21
C PHE A 274 7.78 21.41 -3.94
N PRO A 275 7.11 21.51 -2.79
CA PRO A 275 5.98 20.65 -2.48
C PRO A 275 4.77 20.96 -3.37
N VAL A 276 4.05 19.92 -3.78
CA VAL A 276 2.89 20.02 -4.67
C VAL A 276 1.71 19.24 -4.10
N LEU A 277 0.51 19.81 -4.20
CA LEU A 277 -0.75 19.10 -4.01
C LEU A 277 -1.47 18.97 -5.36
N ILE A 278 -1.84 17.76 -5.76
CA ILE A 278 -2.71 17.49 -6.90
C ILE A 278 -4.05 17.01 -6.36
N HIS A 279 -5.08 17.85 -6.44
CA HIS A 279 -6.44 17.47 -6.13
C HIS A 279 -7.09 16.83 -7.37
N VAL A 280 -7.21 15.51 -7.37
CA VAL A 280 -7.91 14.75 -8.41
C VAL A 280 -9.36 14.56 -7.97
N ASP A 281 -10.24 15.37 -8.53
CA ASP A 281 -11.66 15.45 -8.18
C ASP A 281 -12.53 14.71 -9.21
N GLU A 282 -13.82 14.56 -8.93
CA GLU A 282 -14.77 13.85 -9.78
C GLU A 282 -14.38 12.37 -10.03
N LEU A 283 -13.75 11.70 -9.05
CA LEU A 283 -13.55 10.25 -9.10
C LEU A 283 -14.80 9.49 -8.69
N THR A 284 -14.86 8.22 -9.09
CA THR A 284 -15.98 7.33 -8.80
C THR A 284 -15.57 6.17 -7.89
N GLN A 285 -16.54 5.39 -7.41
CA GLN A 285 -16.27 4.19 -6.61
C GLN A 285 -17.32 3.09 -6.93
N PRO A 286 -17.27 2.51 -8.15
CA PRO A 286 -18.35 1.67 -8.70
C PRO A 286 -18.71 0.41 -7.90
N GLN A 287 -17.76 -0.19 -7.16
CA GLN A 287 -17.95 -1.38 -6.34
C GLN A 287 -18.19 -1.05 -4.86
N GLY A 288 -18.23 0.25 -4.51
CA GLY A 288 -18.35 0.76 -3.14
C GLY A 288 -17.02 0.79 -2.39
N HIS A 289 -17.09 1.22 -1.13
CA HIS A 289 -15.88 1.52 -0.34
C HIS A 289 -15.01 0.26 -0.15
N SER A 290 -15.65 -0.85 0.22
CA SER A 290 -15.00 -2.15 0.36
C SER A 290 -16.05 -3.25 0.20
N THR A 291 -15.64 -4.50 0.36
CA THR A 291 -16.56 -5.63 0.37
C THR A 291 -17.50 -5.69 1.58
N SER A 292 -17.31 -4.83 2.59
CA SER A 292 -18.06 -4.87 3.86
C SER A 292 -19.38 -4.09 3.85
N GLY A 293 -19.74 -3.40 2.75
CA GLY A 293 -20.96 -2.62 2.67
C GLY A 293 -21.44 -2.34 1.24
N SER A 294 -22.70 -1.93 1.11
CA SER A 294 -23.25 -1.44 -0.17
C SER A 294 -23.33 0.08 -0.16
N HIS A 295 -22.77 0.70 -1.19
CA HIS A 295 -22.81 2.16 -1.37
C HIS A 295 -24.22 2.68 -1.71
N GLU A 296 -25.10 1.82 -2.22
CA GLU A 296 -26.49 2.16 -2.56
C GLU A 296 -27.32 2.54 -1.31
N ARG A 297 -26.81 2.26 -0.11
CA ARG A 297 -27.46 2.64 1.16
C ARG A 297 -27.31 4.12 1.50
N TYR A 298 -26.32 4.81 0.94
CA TYR A 298 -25.99 6.20 1.30
C TYR A 298 -25.71 7.11 0.09
N LYS A 299 -25.49 6.57 -1.10
CA LYS A 299 -25.41 7.35 -2.34
C LYS A 299 -26.80 7.47 -2.97
N SER A 300 -27.16 8.67 -3.43
CA SER A 300 -28.42 8.89 -4.14
C SER A 300 -28.41 8.24 -5.52
N LYS A 301 -29.60 8.05 -6.13
CA LYS A 301 -29.69 7.48 -7.48
C LYS A 301 -28.99 8.36 -8.51
N GLU A 302 -29.14 9.67 -8.38
CA GLU A 302 -28.53 10.68 -9.25
C GLU A 302 -26.99 10.59 -9.18
N ARG A 303 -26.44 10.41 -7.97
CA ARG A 303 -25.00 10.18 -7.79
C ARG A 303 -24.53 8.90 -8.47
N LEU A 304 -25.29 7.82 -8.36
CA LEU A 304 -24.92 6.53 -8.97
C LEU A 304 -25.03 6.55 -10.49
N GLU A 305 -25.99 7.28 -11.06
CA GLU A 305 -26.09 7.52 -12.50
C GLU A 305 -24.92 8.37 -13.00
N TRP A 306 -24.56 9.42 -12.24
CA TRP A 306 -23.38 10.23 -12.54
C TRP A 306 -22.09 9.40 -12.50
N GLU A 307 -21.88 8.54 -11.48
CA GLU A 307 -20.69 7.68 -11.40
C GLU A 307 -20.59 6.69 -12.58
N LYS A 308 -21.72 6.21 -13.11
CA LYS A 308 -21.72 5.38 -14.33
C LYS A 308 -21.34 6.19 -15.56
N ALA A 309 -21.86 7.42 -15.68
CA ALA A 309 -21.61 8.28 -16.82
C ALA A 309 -20.16 8.80 -16.85
N TYR A 310 -19.60 9.13 -15.69
CA TYR A 310 -18.27 9.74 -15.53
C TYR A 310 -17.22 8.76 -15.00
N ASP A 311 -17.47 7.45 -15.11
CA ASP A 311 -16.45 6.45 -14.84
C ASP A 311 -15.19 6.73 -15.68
N CYS A 312 -14.03 6.76 -15.04
CA CYS A 312 -12.80 7.17 -15.70
C CYS A 312 -12.44 6.27 -16.90
N ASN A 313 -12.70 4.96 -16.85
CA ASN A 313 -12.45 4.06 -17.98
C ASN A 313 -13.42 4.34 -19.14
N GLN A 314 -14.68 4.67 -18.82
CA GLN A 314 -15.69 5.00 -19.82
C GLN A 314 -15.36 6.31 -20.54
N GLN A 315 -14.97 7.34 -19.79
CA GLN A 315 -14.54 8.62 -20.35
C GLN A 315 -13.26 8.49 -21.16
N PHE A 316 -12.31 7.66 -20.72
CA PHE A 316 -11.12 7.36 -21.50
C PHE A 316 -11.46 6.69 -22.83
N ARG A 317 -12.35 5.70 -22.82
CA ARG A 317 -12.86 5.06 -24.04
C ARG A 317 -13.45 6.09 -25.01
N TYR A 318 -14.34 6.95 -24.52
CA TYR A 318 -14.96 7.99 -25.35
C TYR A 318 -13.93 8.94 -25.94
N TRP A 319 -12.96 9.37 -25.14
CA TRP A 319 -11.89 10.23 -25.61
C TRP A 319 -11.03 9.55 -26.70
N ILE A 320 -10.68 8.28 -26.54
CA ILE A 320 -9.93 7.51 -27.56
C ILE A 320 -10.70 7.45 -28.89
N LEU A 321 -12.00 7.11 -28.83
CA LEU A 321 -12.86 6.99 -30.00
C LEU A 321 -13.08 8.34 -30.70
N ALA A 322 -13.37 9.38 -29.93
CA ALA A 322 -13.61 10.73 -30.46
C ALA A 322 -12.39 11.31 -31.19
N ASN A 323 -11.18 10.90 -30.80
CA ASN A 323 -9.93 11.31 -31.44
C ASN A 323 -9.43 10.34 -32.51
N GLY A 324 -10.19 9.29 -32.84
CA GLY A 324 -9.82 8.30 -33.86
C GLY A 324 -8.56 7.50 -33.53
N LEU A 325 -8.19 7.39 -32.26
CA LEU A 325 -6.95 6.75 -31.82
C LEU A 325 -7.03 5.22 -31.86
N ALA A 326 -8.24 4.68 -31.70
CA ALA A 326 -8.56 3.27 -31.87
C ALA A 326 -10.02 3.08 -32.30
N SER A 327 -10.34 1.90 -32.85
CA SER A 327 -11.72 1.55 -33.15
C SER A 327 -12.43 0.95 -31.92
N ASP A 328 -13.76 0.92 -31.95
CA ASP A 328 -14.57 0.24 -30.94
C ASP A 328 -14.20 -1.25 -30.83
N GLU A 329 -13.90 -1.90 -31.97
CA GLU A 329 -13.47 -3.29 -32.05
C GLU A 329 -12.12 -3.53 -31.35
N ASP A 330 -11.16 -2.60 -31.51
CA ASP A 330 -9.86 -2.70 -30.84
C ASP A 330 -10.01 -2.65 -29.32
N LEU A 331 -10.83 -1.72 -28.81
CA LEU A 331 -11.04 -1.55 -27.38
C LEU A 331 -11.82 -2.73 -26.78
N ASN A 332 -12.81 -3.26 -27.51
CA ASN A 332 -13.53 -4.47 -27.10
C ASN A 332 -12.61 -5.70 -27.01
N LYS A 333 -11.64 -5.84 -27.93
CA LYS A 333 -10.62 -6.90 -27.87
C LYS A 333 -9.74 -6.75 -26.62
N LEU A 334 -9.33 -5.53 -26.26
CA LEU A 334 -8.55 -5.27 -25.05
C LEU A 334 -9.32 -5.59 -23.78
N GLU A 335 -10.59 -5.19 -23.70
CA GLU A 335 -11.47 -5.51 -22.56
C GLU A 335 -11.69 -7.01 -22.41
N ALA A 336 -11.94 -7.72 -23.52
CA ALA A 336 -12.07 -9.18 -23.51
C ALA A 336 -10.77 -9.86 -23.06
N LYS A 337 -9.62 -9.35 -23.52
CA LYS A 337 -8.29 -9.82 -23.09
C LYS A 337 -8.08 -9.58 -21.59
N ALA A 338 -8.42 -8.40 -21.08
CA ALA A 338 -8.32 -8.04 -19.67
C ALA A 338 -9.17 -8.96 -18.79
N ARG A 339 -10.44 -9.16 -19.16
CA ARG A 339 -11.37 -10.09 -18.48
C ARG A 339 -10.83 -11.51 -18.43
N LYS A 340 -10.32 -12.02 -19.56
CA LYS A 340 -9.73 -13.37 -19.64
C LYS A 340 -8.49 -13.47 -18.74
N GLN A 341 -7.61 -12.47 -18.77
CA GLN A 341 -6.40 -12.45 -17.97
C GLN A 341 -6.69 -12.38 -16.46
N ALA A 342 -7.60 -11.50 -16.04
CA ALA A 342 -8.00 -11.37 -14.63
C ALA A 342 -8.58 -12.68 -14.10
N LYS A 343 -9.50 -13.32 -14.86
CA LYS A 343 -10.07 -14.62 -14.49
C LYS A 343 -9.00 -15.71 -14.39
N ALA A 344 -8.09 -15.79 -15.37
CA ALA A 344 -7.04 -16.80 -15.39
C ALA A 344 -6.06 -16.60 -14.21
N ALA A 345 -5.70 -15.35 -13.90
CA ALA A 345 -4.87 -15.01 -12.74
C ALA A 345 -5.53 -15.42 -11.42
N ARG A 346 -6.82 -15.08 -11.25
CA ARG A 346 -7.64 -15.52 -10.11
C ARG A 346 -7.65 -17.04 -9.96
N ASP A 347 -7.92 -17.76 -11.06
CA ASP A 347 -8.00 -19.22 -11.06
C ASP A 347 -6.67 -19.88 -10.67
N ARG A 348 -5.54 -19.34 -11.16
CA ARG A 348 -4.20 -19.82 -10.79
C ARG A 348 -3.89 -19.53 -9.33
N ALA A 349 -4.04 -18.28 -8.88
CA ALA A 349 -3.80 -17.90 -7.48
C ALA A 349 -4.62 -18.74 -6.51
N TRP A 350 -5.93 -18.92 -6.77
CA TRP A 350 -6.79 -19.74 -5.92
C TRP A 350 -6.37 -21.21 -5.90
N LYS A 351 -5.96 -21.77 -7.05
CA LYS A 351 -5.48 -23.14 -7.13
C LYS A 351 -4.19 -23.33 -6.35
N THR A 352 -3.25 -22.38 -6.46
CA THR A 352 -1.98 -22.40 -5.73
C THR A 352 -2.21 -22.33 -4.22
N TYR A 353 -3.00 -21.35 -3.76
CA TYR A 353 -3.32 -21.17 -2.35
C TYR A 353 -4.10 -22.35 -1.75
N ASN A 354 -5.20 -22.76 -2.39
CA ASN A 354 -6.14 -23.72 -1.82
C ASN A 354 -5.76 -25.19 -2.12
N GLY A 355 -4.87 -25.44 -3.08
CA GLY A 355 -4.44 -26.79 -3.46
C GLY A 355 -3.88 -27.58 -2.27
N PRO A 356 -2.84 -27.09 -1.58
CA PRO A 356 -2.29 -27.73 -0.38
C PRO A 356 -3.32 -27.88 0.75
N ILE A 357 -4.17 -26.87 0.95
CA ILE A 357 -5.22 -26.90 1.99
C ILE A 357 -6.25 -28.02 1.70
N ARG A 358 -6.65 -28.17 0.44
CA ARG A 358 -7.57 -29.24 0.03
C ARG A 358 -6.97 -30.63 0.19
N GLN A 359 -5.67 -30.78 -0.01
CA GLN A 359 -4.99 -32.06 0.21
C GLN A 359 -5.04 -32.44 1.70
N VAL A 360 -4.64 -31.53 2.58
CA VAL A 360 -4.75 -31.70 4.04
C VAL A 360 -6.19 -31.99 4.46
N TRP A 361 -7.16 -31.24 3.92
CA TRP A 361 -8.57 -31.42 4.25
C TRP A 361 -9.06 -32.85 4.01
N LYS A 362 -8.70 -33.45 2.86
CA LYS A 362 -9.05 -34.84 2.54
C LYS A 362 -8.36 -35.84 3.46
N GLU A 363 -7.08 -35.65 3.75
CA GLU A 363 -6.33 -36.52 4.67
C GLU A 363 -6.89 -36.48 6.10
N MET A 364 -7.39 -35.32 6.52
CA MET A 364 -8.02 -35.16 7.83
C MET A 364 -9.39 -35.82 7.89
N GLN A 365 -10.16 -35.88 6.80
CA GLN A 365 -11.45 -36.61 6.77
C GLN A 365 -11.28 -38.09 7.10
N GLU A 366 -10.29 -38.75 6.48
CA GLU A 366 -9.98 -40.15 6.76
C GLU A 366 -9.55 -40.34 8.22
N THR A 367 -8.63 -39.49 8.69
CA THR A 367 -8.12 -39.55 10.07
C THR A 367 -9.24 -39.34 11.10
N PHE A 368 -10.18 -38.43 10.82
CA PHE A 368 -11.33 -38.16 11.67
C PHE A 368 -12.30 -39.33 11.73
N GLY A 369 -12.55 -39.98 10.59
CA GLY A 369 -13.40 -41.18 10.53
C GLY A 369 -12.85 -42.32 11.40
N GLN A 370 -11.53 -42.56 11.34
CA GLN A 370 -10.86 -43.55 12.19
C GLN A 370 -10.99 -43.22 13.69
N MET A 371 -10.84 -41.94 14.06
CA MET A 371 -11.01 -41.51 15.44
C MET A 371 -12.45 -41.63 15.91
N ALA A 372 -13.42 -41.16 15.13
CA ALA A 372 -14.83 -41.20 15.52
C ALA A 372 -15.36 -42.63 15.68
N ALA A 373 -14.86 -43.59 14.91
CA ALA A 373 -15.20 -45.01 15.04
C ALA A 373 -14.77 -45.62 16.39
N GLN A 374 -13.69 -45.11 16.98
CA GLN A 374 -13.09 -45.64 18.22
C GLN A 374 -13.33 -44.73 19.44
N ALA A 375 -13.91 -43.55 19.24
CA ALA A 375 -14.09 -42.55 20.28
C ALA A 375 -15.14 -42.97 21.32
N SER A 376 -14.85 -42.74 22.60
CA SER A 376 -15.82 -42.95 23.69
C SER A 376 -17.04 -42.01 23.56
N GLN A 377 -16.81 -40.75 23.14
CA GLN A 377 -17.84 -39.75 22.85
C GLN A 377 -18.25 -39.77 21.37
N LYS A 378 -18.77 -40.90 20.89
CA LYS A 378 -19.07 -41.16 19.48
C LYS A 378 -19.90 -40.06 18.80
N GLU A 379 -21.04 -39.66 19.37
CA GLU A 379 -21.92 -38.64 18.78
C GLU A 379 -21.19 -37.29 18.58
N ARG A 380 -20.38 -36.89 19.56
CA ARG A 380 -19.59 -35.65 19.49
C ARG A 380 -18.54 -35.73 18.39
N ALA A 381 -17.82 -36.85 18.30
CA ALA A 381 -16.78 -37.07 17.30
C ALA A 381 -17.39 -37.11 15.89
N GLU A 382 -18.49 -37.83 15.68
CA GLU A 382 -19.21 -37.90 14.41
C GLU A 382 -19.75 -36.54 13.97
N ARG A 383 -20.25 -35.72 14.91
CA ARG A 383 -20.66 -34.34 14.59
C ARG A 383 -19.51 -33.51 14.04
N ILE A 384 -18.31 -33.63 14.63
CA ILE A 384 -17.11 -32.93 14.16
C ILE A 384 -16.67 -33.44 12.78
N CYS A 385 -16.80 -34.74 12.49
CA CYS A 385 -16.55 -35.30 11.16
C CYS A 385 -17.47 -34.67 10.12
N ARG A 386 -18.78 -34.64 10.39
CA ARG A 386 -19.77 -34.01 9.49
C ARG A 386 -19.48 -32.53 9.26
N GLU A 387 -19.09 -31.81 10.30
CA GLU A 387 -18.68 -30.40 10.14
C GLU A 387 -17.46 -30.24 9.24
N LEU A 388 -16.44 -31.09 9.39
CA LEU A 388 -15.25 -31.09 8.53
C LEU A 388 -15.62 -31.43 7.07
N GLU A 389 -16.47 -32.44 6.85
CA GLU A 389 -16.94 -32.86 5.52
C GLU A 389 -17.77 -31.77 4.81
N GLN A 390 -18.52 -30.98 5.57
CA GLN A 390 -19.40 -29.93 5.04
C GLN A 390 -18.69 -28.58 4.81
N LEU A 391 -17.39 -28.48 5.08
CA LEU A 391 -16.66 -27.24 4.82
C LEU A 391 -16.67 -26.88 3.32
N TYR A 392 -17.16 -25.69 3.02
CA TYR A 392 -17.16 -25.13 1.67
C TYR A 392 -15.96 -24.19 1.49
N ASN A 393 -15.06 -24.51 0.54
CA ASN A 393 -13.80 -23.79 0.34
C ASN A 393 -13.01 -23.61 1.65
N PRO A 394 -12.62 -24.71 2.32
CA PRO A 394 -11.97 -24.65 3.62
C PRO A 394 -10.69 -23.82 3.57
N VAL A 395 -10.44 -23.03 4.61
CA VAL A 395 -9.11 -22.48 4.89
C VAL A 395 -8.43 -23.25 6.01
N ARG A 396 -7.11 -23.09 6.15
CA ARG A 396 -6.33 -23.80 7.19
C ARG A 396 -6.93 -23.66 8.60
N ALA A 397 -7.42 -22.46 8.94
CA ALA A 397 -8.05 -22.19 10.23
C ALA A 397 -9.30 -23.04 10.49
N ASP A 398 -10.09 -23.36 9.47
CA ASP A 398 -11.28 -24.21 9.63
C ASP A 398 -10.87 -25.64 10.02
N ILE A 399 -9.84 -26.18 9.34
CA ILE A 399 -9.31 -27.52 9.60
C ILE A 399 -8.72 -27.58 11.02
N VAL A 400 -7.86 -26.61 11.38
CA VAL A 400 -7.25 -26.51 12.73
C VAL A 400 -8.31 -26.44 13.83
N ARG A 401 -9.39 -25.67 13.61
CA ARG A 401 -10.53 -25.60 14.55
C ARG A 401 -11.18 -26.96 14.73
N CYS A 402 -11.44 -27.70 13.65
CA CYS A 402 -12.00 -29.04 13.72
C CYS A 402 -11.05 -30.02 14.44
N ILE A 403 -9.74 -29.94 14.18
CA ILE A 403 -8.74 -30.80 14.84
C ILE A 403 -8.72 -30.58 16.35
N ARG A 404 -8.62 -29.32 16.80
CA ARG A 404 -8.63 -28.97 18.23
C ARG A 404 -9.89 -29.51 18.92
N ARG A 405 -11.05 -29.40 18.26
CA ARG A 405 -12.32 -29.93 18.79
C ARG A 405 -12.34 -31.46 18.86
N MET A 406 -11.77 -32.16 17.87
CA MET A 406 -11.67 -33.61 17.85
C MET A 406 -10.75 -34.12 18.96
N LEU A 407 -9.57 -33.49 19.12
CA LEU A 407 -8.63 -33.80 20.20
C LEU A 407 -9.25 -33.58 21.58
N PHE A 408 -10.07 -32.54 21.75
CA PHE A 408 -10.79 -32.30 23.00
C PHE A 408 -11.91 -33.34 23.24
N ALA A 409 -12.60 -33.77 22.18
CA ALA A 409 -13.66 -34.78 22.27
C ALA A 409 -13.10 -36.15 22.68
N THR A 410 -11.87 -36.47 22.26
CA THR A 410 -11.16 -37.74 22.51
C THR A 410 -10.07 -37.61 23.58
N ARG A 411 -10.19 -36.62 24.48
CA ARG A 411 -9.18 -36.36 25.52
C ARG A 411 -9.07 -37.55 26.48
N GLY A 412 -7.84 -37.96 26.79
CA GLY A 412 -7.57 -39.11 27.67
C GLY A 412 -7.73 -40.48 26.99
N GLU A 413 -8.02 -40.52 25.69
CA GLU A 413 -8.12 -41.77 24.93
C GLU A 413 -6.82 -42.05 24.17
N GLY A 414 -6.29 -43.27 24.28
CA GLY A 414 -5.08 -43.74 23.60
C GLY A 414 -5.31 -44.16 22.14
N LEU A 415 -5.99 -43.32 21.35
CA LEU A 415 -6.34 -43.65 19.97
C LEU A 415 -5.12 -43.49 19.04
N PRO A 416 -4.75 -44.48 18.20
CA PRO A 416 -3.59 -44.37 17.32
C PRO A 416 -3.62 -43.16 16.37
N ALA A 417 -4.80 -42.82 15.84
CA ALA A 417 -4.97 -41.68 14.93
C ALA A 417 -4.88 -40.30 15.63
N ARG A 418 -4.88 -40.26 16.97
CA ARG A 418 -4.75 -39.01 17.75
C ARG A 418 -3.39 -38.36 17.55
N GLN A 419 -2.32 -39.16 17.55
CA GLN A 419 -0.95 -38.66 17.42
C GLN A 419 -0.75 -37.89 16.11
N LYS A 420 -1.31 -38.40 15.00
CA LYS A 420 -1.26 -37.74 13.69
C LYS A 420 -1.89 -36.34 13.70
N LEU A 421 -2.97 -36.15 14.46
CA LEU A 421 -3.61 -34.83 14.61
C LEU A 421 -2.78 -33.87 15.47
N GLU A 422 -2.12 -34.38 16.52
CA GLU A 422 -1.23 -33.60 17.38
C GLU A 422 0.03 -33.16 16.62
N GLU A 423 0.66 -34.06 15.86
CA GLU A 423 1.80 -33.77 14.98
C GLU A 423 1.45 -32.74 13.90
N PHE A 424 0.27 -32.85 13.30
CA PHE A 424 -0.20 -31.84 12.33
C PHE A 424 -0.42 -30.47 12.99
N LEU A 425 -0.97 -30.41 14.21
CA LEU A 425 -1.11 -29.13 14.91
C LEU A 425 0.25 -28.50 15.25
N ALA A 426 1.21 -29.32 15.68
CA ALA A 426 2.57 -28.87 15.94
C ALA A 426 3.22 -28.30 14.67
N SER A 427 3.14 -29.01 13.54
CA SER A 427 3.72 -28.52 12.29
C SER A 427 3.05 -27.24 11.77
N VAL A 428 1.73 -27.10 11.97
CA VAL A 428 1.06 -25.83 11.69
C VAL A 428 1.59 -24.72 12.59
N GLN A 429 1.77 -24.98 13.88
CA GLN A 429 2.29 -23.98 14.81
C GLN A 429 3.69 -23.52 14.42
N ASP A 430 4.60 -24.44 14.12
CA ASP A 430 5.95 -24.12 13.65
C ASP A 430 5.91 -23.27 12.37
N THR A 431 5.05 -23.63 11.43
CA THR A 431 4.87 -22.87 10.17
C THR A 431 4.30 -21.46 10.43
N MET A 432 3.37 -21.30 11.39
CA MET A 432 2.80 -19.99 11.71
C MET A 432 3.79 -19.12 12.48
N GLU A 433 4.65 -19.70 13.31
CA GLU A 433 5.75 -19.01 14.00
C GLU A 433 6.67 -18.35 12.98
N GLU A 434 7.16 -19.13 12.02
CA GLU A 434 8.01 -18.63 10.94
C GLU A 434 7.33 -17.52 10.12
N ARG A 435 6.06 -17.73 9.74
CA ARG A 435 5.34 -16.78 8.86
C ARG A 435 4.95 -15.48 9.56
N TYR A 436 4.53 -15.53 10.82
CA TYR A 436 3.82 -14.41 11.45
C TYR A 436 4.46 -13.88 12.74
N HIS A 437 5.46 -14.56 13.30
CA HIS A 437 6.12 -14.15 14.54
C HIS A 437 7.60 -13.76 14.37
N THR A 438 8.09 -13.70 13.13
CA THR A 438 9.44 -13.25 12.77
C THR A 438 9.50 -11.77 12.38
N HIS A 439 10.69 -11.18 12.45
CA HIS A 439 11.03 -9.85 11.94
C HIS A 439 10.40 -8.64 12.65
N LEU A 440 9.84 -8.79 13.86
CA LEU A 440 9.46 -7.63 14.70
C LEU A 440 10.69 -6.78 15.04
N TYR A 441 11.80 -7.44 15.37
CA TYR A 441 13.13 -6.87 15.46
C TYR A 441 14.01 -7.51 14.40
N SER A 442 15.10 -6.84 14.00
CA SER A 442 16.08 -7.47 13.12
C SER A 442 16.66 -8.72 13.80
N GLU A 443 16.67 -9.83 13.07
CA GLU A 443 17.25 -11.10 13.50
C GLU A 443 18.67 -11.31 12.96
N THR A 444 19.15 -10.39 12.11
CA THR A 444 20.47 -10.44 11.48
C THR A 444 21.58 -10.01 12.45
N GLU A 445 22.84 -10.11 12.06
CA GLU A 445 23.97 -9.64 12.87
C GLU A 445 23.97 -8.11 13.09
N GLN A 446 23.23 -7.37 12.25
CA GLN A 446 23.06 -5.92 12.39
C GLN A 446 22.02 -5.52 13.45
N SER A 447 21.40 -6.48 14.13
CA SER A 447 20.39 -6.19 15.16
C SER A 447 20.97 -5.35 16.30
N ALA A 448 20.27 -4.27 16.67
CA ALA A 448 20.63 -3.45 17.84
C ALA A 448 20.67 -4.27 19.14
N LEU A 449 19.94 -5.39 19.20
CA LEU A 449 19.92 -6.31 20.34
C LEU A 449 21.17 -7.21 20.43
N LYS A 450 21.96 -7.31 19.36
CA LYS A 450 23.20 -8.08 19.30
C LYS A 450 24.46 -7.23 19.51
N VAL A 451 24.32 -5.91 19.61
CA VAL A 451 25.47 -5.01 19.84
C VAL A 451 26.10 -5.32 21.21
N PRO A 452 27.39 -5.72 21.28
CA PRO A 452 28.02 -6.02 22.54
C PRO A 452 28.05 -4.81 23.48
N VAL A 453 27.65 -5.02 24.72
CA VAL A 453 27.72 -3.97 25.74
C VAL A 453 29.17 -3.76 26.15
N VAL A 454 29.69 -2.55 25.93
CA VAL A 454 31.01 -2.13 26.39
C VAL A 454 30.85 -1.29 27.65
N ALA A 455 31.18 -1.87 28.81
CA ALA A 455 31.10 -1.16 30.07
C ALA A 455 32.13 0.00 30.13
N PRO A 456 31.75 1.17 30.68
CA PRO A 456 32.68 2.27 30.87
C PRO A 456 33.80 1.87 31.84
N ARG A 457 35.02 2.32 31.56
CA ARG A 457 36.18 2.11 32.44
C ARG A 457 36.54 3.43 33.11
N TYR A 458 36.65 3.40 34.43
CA TYR A 458 36.98 4.56 35.25
C TYR A 458 38.34 4.39 35.91
N SER A 459 39.01 5.51 36.17
CA SER A 459 40.25 5.59 36.96
C SER A 459 40.06 6.64 38.07
N GLU A 460 40.99 6.70 39.02
CA GLU A 460 40.99 7.75 40.05
C GLU A 460 41.10 9.18 39.48
N HIS A 461 41.53 9.32 38.22
CA HIS A 461 41.63 10.61 37.51
C HIS A 461 40.45 10.89 36.58
N SER A 462 39.43 10.01 36.53
CA SER A 462 38.25 10.23 35.69
C SER A 462 37.45 11.44 36.20
N PRO A 463 37.16 12.45 35.36
CA PRO A 463 36.42 13.62 35.80
C PRO A 463 34.96 13.27 36.08
N LEU A 464 34.38 13.92 37.09
CA LEU A 464 32.93 13.93 37.26
C LEU A 464 32.31 14.80 36.17
N ARG A 465 31.36 14.25 35.41
CA ARG A 465 30.64 14.92 34.33
C ARG A 465 29.15 14.78 34.55
N ASN A 466 28.40 15.80 34.13
CA ASN A 466 26.95 15.69 34.07
C ASN A 466 26.57 14.75 32.91
N GLY A 467 25.47 13.99 33.07
CA GLY A 467 24.98 13.05 32.04
C GLY A 467 24.73 13.73 30.69
N TYR A 468 24.22 14.96 30.68
CA TYR A 468 23.98 15.68 29.41
C TYR A 468 25.28 15.99 28.66
N GLU A 469 26.40 16.25 29.36
CA GLU A 469 27.71 16.48 28.71
C GLU A 469 28.18 15.21 28.01
N ILE A 470 27.90 14.04 28.59
CA ILE A 470 28.21 12.73 28.02
C ILE A 470 27.37 12.50 26.76
N LEU A 471 26.06 12.78 26.82
CA LEU A 471 25.15 12.65 25.68
C LEU A 471 25.51 13.61 24.54
N ASN A 472 25.79 14.88 24.84
CA ASN A 472 26.22 15.86 23.84
C ASN A 472 27.53 15.43 23.18
N THR A 473 28.53 15.02 23.98
CA THR A 473 29.80 14.52 23.44
C THR A 473 29.60 13.29 22.55
N PHE A 474 28.67 12.41 22.90
CA PHE A 474 28.31 11.27 22.05
C PHE A 474 27.73 11.72 20.72
N PHE A 475 26.71 12.58 20.73
CA PHE A 475 26.09 13.06 19.49
C PHE A 475 27.04 13.89 18.63
N ASP A 476 27.90 14.72 19.22
CA ASP A 476 28.96 15.44 18.49
C ASP A 476 29.86 14.45 17.73
N LYS A 477 30.32 13.39 18.40
CA LYS A 477 31.13 12.34 17.77
C LYS A 477 30.37 11.56 16.72
N MET A 478 29.09 11.29 16.94
CA MET A 478 28.27 10.53 15.98
C MET A 478 27.97 11.36 14.73
N LEU A 479 27.66 12.64 14.88
CA LEU A 479 27.43 13.56 13.77
C LEU A 479 28.73 13.84 12.98
N GLU A 480 29.88 13.93 13.66
CA GLU A 480 31.19 14.02 13.01
C GLU A 480 31.54 12.73 12.24
N LYS A 481 31.24 11.56 12.82
CA LYS A 481 31.59 10.27 12.24
C LYS A 481 30.66 9.84 11.11
N TYR A 482 29.37 10.17 11.19
CA TYR A 482 28.34 9.66 10.28
C TYR A 482 27.67 10.83 9.54
N PRO A 483 28.12 11.17 8.31
CA PRO A 483 27.54 12.28 7.54
C PRO A 483 26.07 12.07 7.15
N ALA A 484 25.58 10.82 7.22
CA ALA A 484 24.18 10.48 6.98
C ALA A 484 23.30 10.57 8.24
N LEU A 485 23.87 10.88 9.41
CA LEU A 485 23.13 11.06 10.65
C LEU A 485 22.65 12.50 10.74
N PHE A 486 21.33 12.68 10.83
CA PHE A 486 20.70 13.98 11.03
C PHE A 486 19.79 13.94 12.24
N ALA A 487 19.67 15.10 12.91
CA ALA A 487 18.71 15.31 13.97
C ALA A 487 17.76 16.45 13.57
N PHE A 488 16.47 16.30 13.85
CA PHE A 488 15.44 17.31 13.67
C PHE A 488 14.48 17.29 14.88
N GLY A 489 13.95 18.45 15.27
CA GLY A 489 13.13 18.62 16.47
C GLY A 489 13.21 20.04 17.03
N GLU A 490 12.21 20.42 17.82
CA GLU A 490 12.12 21.77 18.41
C GLU A 490 13.25 22.06 19.41
N ASP A 491 13.67 21.04 20.16
CA ASP A 491 14.69 21.16 21.21
C ASP A 491 16.13 20.99 20.70
N LEU A 492 16.31 20.82 19.38
CA LEU A 492 17.64 20.71 18.79
C LEU A 492 18.26 22.08 18.55
N GLY A 493 19.55 22.19 18.88
CA GLY A 493 20.35 23.39 18.67
C GLY A 493 20.79 24.01 19.98
N ARG A 494 20.46 25.29 20.20
CA ARG A 494 21.11 26.11 21.23
C ARG A 494 20.49 26.00 22.63
N ILE A 495 19.30 25.42 22.76
CA ILE A 495 18.57 25.39 24.04
C ILE A 495 18.91 24.13 24.83
N GLY A 496 18.88 22.95 24.20
CA GLY A 496 19.23 21.67 24.85
C GLY A 496 18.32 21.36 26.03
N ASP A 497 17.23 20.64 25.77
CA ASP A 497 16.19 20.24 26.74
C ASP A 497 15.48 21.43 27.43
N VAL A 498 14.23 21.70 27.03
CA VAL A 498 13.39 22.72 27.68
C VAL A 498 12.95 22.31 29.08
N ASN A 499 12.96 21.02 29.40
CA ASN A 499 12.64 20.51 30.72
C ASN A 499 13.95 20.24 31.44
N GLN A 500 14.54 21.27 32.08
CA GLN A 500 15.79 21.18 32.85
C GLN A 500 15.73 20.06 33.92
N GLY A 501 16.00 18.82 33.52
CA GLY A 501 16.00 17.62 34.35
C GLY A 501 17.35 17.33 34.98
#